data_AF-A0A8T6G325-F1
#
_entry.id   AF-A0A8T6G325-F1
#
_cell.length_a   1.000
_cell.length_b   1.000
_cell.length_c   1.000
_cell.angle_alpha   90.00
_cell.angle_beta   90.00
_cell.angle_gamma   90.00
#
_symmetry.space_group_name_H-M   'P 1'
#
loop_
_entity.id
_entity.type
_entity.pdbx_description
1 polymer ?
#
loop_
_entity_poly.entity_id
_entity_poly.type
_entity_poly.pdbx_seq_one_letter_code
_entity_poly.pdbx_strand_id
1 'polypeptide(L)'
;MAVKDTHKAFERLTGAGYSKEMTEALLEILGESWDDLVTRTDIADMATRADLRELESRLELRLTLRFGVMLAAATSLMIAVLLVLELLSPS
;
A
#
# COMPACT_ATOMS: atom_id res chain seq x y z
N MET A 1 20.74 12.24 -2.92
CA MET A 1 21.52 11.02 -2.65
C MET A 1 22.69 11.45 -1.75
N ALA A 2 22.56 11.26 -0.43
CA ALA A 2 23.59 11.73 0.51
C ALA A 2 24.82 10.83 0.36
N VAL A 3 25.94 11.40 -0.11
CA VAL A 3 27.21 10.69 -0.22
C VAL A 3 27.63 10.30 1.20
N LYS A 4 27.58 8.99 1.49
CA LYS A 4 28.04 8.36 2.73
C LYS A 4 29.54 8.67 2.87
N ASP A 5 29.87 9.70 3.66
CA ASP A 5 31.25 10.16 3.83
C ASP A 5 31.94 9.31 4.91
N THR A 6 32.13 8.02 4.61
CA THR A 6 32.72 6.99 5.49
C THR A 6 34.10 7.40 5.99
N HIS A 7 34.80 8.21 5.19
CA HIS A 7 36.11 8.77 5.52
C HIS A 7 36.06 9.77 6.69
N LYS A 8 35.09 10.71 6.70
CA LYS A 8 34.90 11.63 7.83
C LYS A 8 34.46 10.91 9.11
N ALA A 9 33.68 9.84 8.98
CA ALA A 9 33.28 9.02 10.12
C ALA A 9 34.49 8.28 10.71
N PHE A 10 35.37 7.76 9.86
CA PHE A 10 36.63 7.13 10.27
C PHE A 10 37.56 8.11 11.00
N GLU A 11 37.77 9.33 10.48
CA GLU A 11 38.58 10.37 11.14
C GLU A 11 38.04 10.77 12.51
N ARG A 12 36.71 10.85 12.65
CA ARG A 12 36.07 11.17 13.93
C ARG A 12 36.24 10.07 14.97
N LEU A 13 36.12 8.81 14.56
CA LEU A 13 36.24 7.66 15.45
C LEU A 13 37.69 7.44 15.88
N THR A 14 38.64 7.51 14.93
CA THR A 14 40.06 7.47 15.26
C THR A 14 40.50 8.68 16.09
N GLY A 15 39.98 9.87 15.79
CA GLY A 15 40.20 11.08 16.61
C GLY A 15 39.59 11.02 18.01
N ALA A 16 38.58 10.17 18.23
CA ALA A 16 38.00 9.89 19.55
C ALA A 16 38.75 8.81 20.34
N GLY A 17 39.86 8.28 19.80
CA GLY A 17 40.71 7.30 20.47
C GLY A 17 40.34 5.84 20.25
N TYR A 18 39.44 5.55 19.29
CA TYR A 18 39.16 4.17 18.89
C TYR A 18 40.32 3.62 18.03
N SER A 19 40.64 2.34 18.20
CA SER A 19 41.61 1.68 17.34
C SER A 19 41.11 1.64 15.90
N LYS A 20 42.04 1.54 14.96
CA LYS A 20 41.73 1.48 13.53
C LYS A 20 40.85 0.27 13.20
N GLU A 21 41.14 -0.89 13.79
CA GLU A 21 40.39 -2.13 13.57
C GLU A 21 38.96 -2.02 14.11
N MET A 22 38.78 -1.39 15.27
CA MET A 22 37.46 -1.16 15.87
C MET A 22 36.62 -0.20 15.02
N THR A 23 37.27 0.82 14.46
CA THR A 23 36.62 1.81 13.60
C THR A 23 36.16 1.19 12.27
N GLU A 24 36.99 0.34 11.66
CA GLU A 24 36.63 -0.40 10.45
C GLU A 24 35.45 -1.35 10.71
N ALA A 25 35.49 -2.12 11.80
CA ALA A 25 34.39 -3.03 12.17
C ALA A 25 33.06 -2.30 12.44
N LEU A 26 33.11 -1.13 13.12
CA LEU A 26 31.91 -0.33 13.36
C LEU A 26 31.34 0.26 12.07
N LEU A 27 32.20 0.69 11.14
CA LEU A 27 31.77 1.22 9.85
C LEU A 27 31.20 0.14 8.94
N GLU A 28 31.71 -1.08 9.03
CA GLU A 28 31.18 -2.25 8.31
C GLU A 28 29.77 -2.60 8.82
N ILE A 29 29.60 -2.72 10.15
CA ILE A 29 28.29 -3.00 10.78
C ILE A 29 27.28 -1.89 10.48
N LEU A 30 27.69 -0.61 10.60
CA LEU A 30 26.82 0.50 10.21
C LEU A 30 26.51 0.44 8.71
N GLY A 31 27.51 0.16 7.87
CA GLY A 31 27.37 0.05 6.42
C GLY A 31 26.26 -0.90 6.00
N GLU A 32 26.23 -2.10 6.60
CA GLU A 32 25.17 -3.09 6.40
C GLU A 32 23.82 -2.62 6.97
N SER A 33 23.82 -2.04 8.17
CA SER A 33 22.61 -1.47 8.80
C SER A 33 21.97 -0.37 7.97
N TRP A 34 22.74 0.42 7.22
CA TRP A 34 22.20 1.50 6.39
C TRP A 34 21.44 1.01 5.15
N ASP A 35 21.71 -0.20 4.67
CA ASP A 35 20.96 -0.79 3.57
C ASP A 35 19.59 -1.33 4.02
N ASP A 36 19.44 -1.66 5.30
CA ASP A 36 18.21 -2.20 5.88
C ASP A 36 17.32 -1.12 6.55
N LEU A 37 17.84 0.11 6.67
CA LEU A 37 17.08 1.23 7.24
C LEU A 37 16.12 1.82 6.18
N VAL A 38 14.86 1.35 6.24
CA VAL A 38 13.70 1.98 5.58
C VAL A 38 13.75 3.49 5.82
N THR A 39 13.92 4.26 4.74
CA THR A 39 14.04 5.72 4.84
C THR A 39 12.68 6.34 5.10
N ARG A 40 12.64 7.56 5.68
CA ARG A 40 11.37 8.27 5.93
C ARG A 40 10.51 8.43 4.67
N THR A 41 11.15 8.49 3.51
CA THR A 41 10.52 8.48 2.19
C THR A 41 9.78 7.19 1.89
N ASP A 42 10.35 6.03 2.23
CA ASP A 42 9.73 4.73 2.02
C ASP A 42 8.47 4.56 2.89
N ILE A 43 8.52 5.06 4.14
CA ILE A 43 7.36 5.06 5.05
C ILE A 43 6.21 5.92 4.49
N ALA A 44 6.52 7.09 3.93
CA ALA A 44 5.52 7.99 3.36
C ALA A 44 4.84 7.41 2.10
N ASP A 45 5.62 6.75 1.25
CA ASP A 45 5.12 6.06 0.06
C ASP A 45 4.28 4.83 0.40
N MET A 46 4.61 4.11 1.48
CA MET A 46 3.81 2.98 1.96
C MET A 46 2.45 3.42 2.51
N ALA A 47 2.42 4.53 3.27
CA ALA A 47 1.17 5.07 3.82
C ALA A 47 0.19 5.49 2.72
N THR A 48 0.67 6.24 1.73
CA THR A 48 -0.16 6.70 0.60
C THR A 48 -0.68 5.56 -0.27
N ARG A 49 0.10 4.50 -0.49
CA ARG A 49 -0.35 3.33 -1.27
C ARG A 49 -1.41 2.50 -0.53
N ALA A 50 -1.31 2.39 0.79
CA ALA A 50 -2.31 1.69 1.60
C ALA A 50 -3.65 2.42 1.55
N ASP A 51 -3.63 3.75 1.73
CA ASP A 51 -4.83 4.58 1.68
C ASP A 51 -5.52 4.53 0.31
N LEU A 52 -4.75 4.56 -0.78
CA LEU A 52 -5.29 4.44 -2.14
C LEU A 52 -5.96 3.09 -2.40
N ARG A 53 -5.36 1.98 -1.93
CA ARG A 53 -5.97 0.64 -2.06
C ARG A 53 -7.26 0.51 -1.26
N GLU A 54 -7.32 1.12 -0.08
CA GLU A 54 -8.56 1.13 0.70
C GLU A 54 -9.67 1.93 0.00
N LEU A 55 -9.33 3.07 -0.59
CA LEU A 55 -10.26 3.87 -1.38
C LEU A 55 -10.77 3.12 -2.62
N GLU A 56 -9.89 2.44 -3.36
CA GLU A 56 -10.26 1.59 -4.49
C GLU A 56 -11.21 0.47 -4.08
N SER A 57 -10.88 -0.27 -3.02
CA SER A 57 -11.71 -1.36 -2.51
C SER A 57 -13.11 -0.88 -2.10
N ARG A 58 -13.21 0.28 -1.44
CA ARG A 58 -14.51 0.89 -1.09
C ARG A 58 -15.31 1.28 -2.34
N LEU A 59 -14.63 1.74 -3.39
CA LEU A 59 -15.28 2.12 -4.65
C LEU A 59 -15.84 0.88 -5.37
N GLU A 60 -15.04 -0.18 -5.48
CA GLU A 60 -15.45 -1.45 -6.07
C GLU A 60 -16.63 -2.07 -5.34
N LEU A 61 -16.62 -2.06 -4.00
CA LEU A 61 -17.70 -2.61 -3.20
C LEU A 61 -19.00 -1.81 -3.39
N ARG A 62 -18.92 -0.48 -3.46
CA ARG A 62 -20.08 0.39 -3.77
C ARG A 62 -20.64 0.13 -5.17
N LEU A 63 -19.78 -0.01 -6.17
CA LEU A 63 -20.18 -0.33 -7.54
C LEU A 63 -20.85 -1.70 -7.59
N THR A 64 -20.24 -2.71 -6.96
CA THR A 64 -20.76 -4.08 -6.90
C THR A 64 -22.15 -4.12 -6.26
N LEU A 65 -22.34 -3.42 -5.13
CA LEU A 65 -23.65 -3.32 -4.49
C LEU A 65 -24.69 -2.62 -5.38
N ARG A 66 -24.32 -1.52 -6.04
CA ARG A 66 -25.22 -0.81 -6.96
C ARG A 66 -25.62 -1.66 -8.16
N PHE A 67 -24.67 -2.36 -8.77
CA PHE A 67 -24.96 -3.28 -9.88
C PHE A 67 -25.79 -4.47 -9.42
N GLY A 68 -25.49 -5.04 -8.25
CA GLY A 68 -26.29 -6.12 -7.65
C GLY A 68 -27.75 -5.71 -7.41
N VAL A 69 -27.97 -4.54 -6.82
CA VAL A 69 -29.33 -4.00 -6.60
C VAL A 69 -30.02 -3.71 -7.93
N MET A 70 -29.30 -3.15 -8.92
CA MET A 70 -29.87 -2.88 -10.25
C MET A 70 -30.27 -4.16 -10.97
N LEU A 71 -29.46 -5.21 -10.89
CA LEU A 71 -29.79 -6.53 -11.46
C LEU A 71 -30.99 -7.17 -10.75
N ALA A 72 -31.05 -7.12 -9.42
CA ALA A 72 -32.20 -7.62 -8.67
C ALA A 72 -33.49 -6.84 -8.97
N ALA A 73 -33.39 -5.52 -9.16
CA ALA A 73 -34.52 -4.69 -9.58
C ALA A 73 -34.97 -5.03 -11.00
N ALA A 74 -34.04 -5.29 -11.93
CA ALA A 74 -34.35 -5.65 -13.30
C ALA A 74 -35.05 -7.02 -13.39
N THR A 75 -34.57 -8.02 -12.64
CA THR A 75 -35.18 -9.36 -12.63
C THR A 75 -36.55 -9.35 -12.00
N SER A 76 -36.72 -8.66 -10.86
CA SER A 76 -38.02 -8.51 -10.21
C SER A 76 -39.04 -7.77 -11.08
N LEU A 77 -38.61 -6.72 -11.80
CA LEU A 77 -39.47 -6.01 -12.75
C LEU A 77 -39.90 -6.93 -13.90
N MET A 78 -38.98 -7.72 -14.48
CA MET A 78 -39.33 -8.67 -15.55
C MET A 78 -40.36 -9.70 -15.08
N ILE A 79 -40.19 -10.27 -13.88
CA ILE A 79 -41.13 -11.25 -13.32
C ILE A 79 -42.51 -10.59 -13.10
N ALA A 80 -42.54 -9.37 -12.57
CA ALA A 80 -43.78 -8.64 -12.36
C ALA A 80 -44.52 -8.38 -13.68
N VAL A 81 -43.79 -8.02 -14.75
CA VAL A 81 -44.37 -7.81 -16.09
C VAL A 81 -44.96 -9.11 -16.64
N LEU A 82 -44.24 -10.23 -16.52
CA LEU A 82 -44.73 -11.53 -16.97
C LEU A 82 -46.02 -11.95 -16.25
N LEU A 83 -46.05 -11.80 -14.92
CA LEU A 83 -47.25 -12.08 -14.12
C LEU A 83 -48.44 -11.21 -14.53
N VAL A 84 -48.20 -9.92 -14.80
CA VAL A 84 -49.26 -9.00 -15.26
C VAL A 84 -49.79 -9.41 -16.64
N LEU A 85 -48.91 -9.83 -17.56
CA LEU A 85 -49.32 -10.33 -18.87
C LEU A 85 -50.14 -11.62 -18.78
N GLU A 86 -49.74 -12.55 -17.92
CA GLU A 86 -50.47 -13.79 -17.66
C GLU A 86 -51.85 -13.53 -17.06
N LEU A 87 -51.97 -12.54 -16.16
CA LEU A 87 -53.26 -12.11 -15.60
C LEU A 87 -54.19 -11.47 -16.65
N LEU A 88 -53.63 -10.75 -17.63
CA LEU A 88 -54.37 -10.06 -18.69
C LEU A 88 -54.76 -10.97 -19.86
N SER A 89 -54.03 -12.06 -20.08
CA SER A 89 -54.34 -13.07 -21.10
C SER A 89 -54.41 -14.46 -20.48
N PRO A 90 -55.43 -14.74 -19.63
CA PRO A 90 -55.64 -16.08 -19.12
C PRO A 90 -56.02 -16.99 -20.29
N SER A 91 -55.07 -17.82 -20.71
CA SER A 91 -55.30 -18.91 -21.68
C SER A 91 -56.05 -20.06 -21.04
#